data_AF-A0A7Z0J597-F1
#
_entry.id   AF-A0A7Z0J597-F1
#
_cell.length_a   1.000
_cell.length_b   1.000
_cell.length_c   1.000
_cell.angle_alpha   90.00
_cell.angle_beta   90.00
_cell.angle_gamma   90.00
#
_symmetry.space_group_name_H-M   'P 1'
#
loop_
_entity.id
_entity.type
_entity.pdbx_description
1 polymer ?
#
loop_
_entity_poly.entity_id
_entity_poly.type
_entity_poly.pdbx_seq_one_letter_code
_entity_poly.pdbx_strand_id
1 'polypeptide(L)'
;MKKQSQVSVRWAASAFAGALVCSGVAVATPASAVPAVTAVSVTSLADTETPGTLRSAFIAAEATPGADEITFAVTGTITLESPLPTVTRGGVSIVGPGSSELTIMGATVPEVEQQSFEGYSMTFTSVEFGNSFSISGLTISGGSGAIVAFLNGDDSVAPAFTLSDVVVENTVPLAGAVAVAGNMAGTASIVNSVFSNNKGGEFGGAVYAGGLRELSIDSSTIDGNSAVSAGAGVIAPYVTDVRIVNSTISNNTTDGIGGGYFGIAGLSVELMQSTFSGNVAGAFGSALLVSDTETATILHSTVTGNGSADADSPAVILDVPEFSIDSSILSGNRSSAAVPTDFAFGDEWIPTGALDAMVTEVQAGSTFAADASAPSESSASSAPVAAGSPMPVQPSTISSSLFGQAATSVDPSIDVTNSLFGADAQLGALTDNGGRTLTHLPAATSPAIDAGNAATLAGLTTDQRGSARVVGAGVDVGSVEVQAIVTPAGAPKAELAETGMDASGILLAVGALMLAGIAALGVRRRRAHSQA
;
A
#
# COMPACT_ATOMS: atom_id res chain seq x y z
N MET A 1 33.69 -34.05 -44.17
CA MET A 1 32.28 -34.08 -44.61
C MET A 1 31.41 -34.70 -43.52
N LYS A 2 30.83 -33.87 -42.65
CA LYS A 2 29.64 -34.19 -41.84
C LYS A 2 28.83 -32.89 -41.76
N LYS A 3 27.61 -32.92 -42.32
CA LYS A 3 26.68 -31.79 -42.39
C LYS A 3 26.07 -31.57 -41.01
N GLN A 4 26.16 -30.34 -40.49
CA GLN A 4 25.28 -29.87 -39.42
C GLN A 4 24.00 -29.30 -40.04
N SER A 5 22.84 -29.79 -39.59
CA SER A 5 21.53 -29.25 -39.96
C SER A 5 21.18 -28.10 -39.02
N GLN A 6 21.02 -26.93 -39.60
CA GLN A 6 20.36 -25.76 -39.02
C GLN A 6 18.89 -26.09 -38.73
N VAL A 7 18.44 -25.88 -37.49
CA VAL A 7 17.01 -25.83 -37.13
C VAL A 7 16.72 -24.42 -36.65
N SER A 8 16.06 -23.65 -37.51
CA SER A 8 15.50 -22.34 -37.21
C SER A 8 14.24 -22.48 -36.38
N VAL A 9 14.24 -22.00 -35.14
CA VAL A 9 13.03 -21.88 -34.31
C VAL A 9 12.35 -20.56 -34.65
N ARG A 10 11.17 -20.63 -35.27
CA ARG A 10 10.30 -19.49 -35.53
C ARG A 10 9.41 -19.28 -34.29
N TRP A 11 9.43 -18.08 -33.73
CA TRP A 11 8.50 -17.65 -32.68
C TRP A 11 7.07 -17.64 -33.23
N ALA A 12 6.19 -18.44 -32.64
CA ALA A 12 4.76 -18.41 -32.89
C ALA A 12 4.07 -17.74 -31.70
N ALA A 13 3.64 -16.49 -31.89
CA ALA A 13 2.70 -15.83 -30.99
C ALA A 13 1.41 -16.65 -30.93
N SER A 14 1.00 -17.06 -29.73
CA SER A 14 -0.28 -17.72 -29.51
C SER A 14 -1.14 -16.84 -28.63
N ALA A 15 -2.11 -16.19 -29.27
CA ALA A 15 -3.22 -15.50 -28.63
C ALA A 15 -4.08 -16.51 -27.87
N PHE A 16 -4.36 -16.25 -26.59
CA PHE A 16 -5.38 -16.98 -25.85
C PHE A 16 -6.71 -16.22 -25.90
N ALA A 17 -7.56 -16.64 -26.83
CA ALA A 17 -9.01 -16.42 -26.76
C ALA A 17 -9.65 -17.82 -26.80
N GLY A 18 -10.35 -18.19 -25.73
CA GLY A 18 -11.00 -19.50 -25.63
C GLY A 18 -11.84 -19.64 -24.38
N ALA A 19 -13.10 -19.18 -24.46
CA ALA A 19 -14.14 -19.60 -23.54
C ALA A 19 -14.39 -21.11 -23.72
N LEU A 20 -14.20 -21.90 -22.65
CA LEU A 20 -14.57 -23.31 -22.62
C LEU A 20 -15.60 -23.54 -21.51
N VAL A 21 -16.84 -23.79 -21.94
CA VAL A 21 -17.89 -24.36 -21.10
C VAL A 21 -17.55 -25.82 -20.84
N CYS A 22 -17.12 -26.15 -19.62
CA CYS A 22 -16.94 -27.54 -19.18
C CYS A 22 -18.18 -28.00 -18.39
N SER A 23 -19.04 -28.80 -19.03
CA SER A 23 -19.99 -29.66 -18.33
C SER A 23 -19.26 -30.92 -17.85
N GLY A 24 -18.70 -30.87 -16.64
CA GLY A 24 -18.10 -32.02 -15.96
C GLY A 24 -19.03 -32.55 -14.88
N VAL A 25 -19.40 -33.83 -14.97
CA VAL A 25 -20.13 -34.54 -13.91
C VAL A 25 -19.27 -34.59 -12.65
N ALA A 26 -19.74 -33.94 -11.58
CA ALA A 26 -19.08 -33.95 -10.27
C ALA A 26 -19.23 -35.32 -9.61
N VAL A 27 -18.14 -36.06 -9.50
CA VAL A 27 -18.01 -37.11 -8.49
C VAL A 27 -17.66 -36.39 -7.19
N ALA A 28 -18.67 -36.17 -6.35
CA ALA A 28 -18.49 -35.57 -5.03
C ALA A 28 -17.67 -36.52 -4.16
N THR A 29 -16.37 -36.21 -3.99
CA THR A 29 -15.66 -36.58 -2.78
C THR A 29 -16.34 -35.86 -1.62
N PRO A 30 -16.58 -36.50 -0.45
CA PRO A 30 -17.18 -35.80 0.66
C PRO A 30 -16.28 -34.63 1.03
N ALA A 31 -16.81 -33.42 0.89
CA ALA A 31 -16.19 -32.22 1.40
C ALA A 31 -15.86 -32.48 2.88
N SER A 32 -14.58 -32.42 3.22
CA SER A 32 -14.17 -32.36 4.61
C SER A 32 -14.93 -31.18 5.22
N ALA A 33 -15.80 -31.46 6.19
CA ALA A 33 -16.62 -30.43 6.81
C ALA A 33 -15.67 -29.36 7.38
N VAL A 34 -15.76 -28.14 6.84
CA VAL A 34 -15.13 -26.98 7.46
C VAL A 34 -15.65 -26.94 8.91
N PRO A 35 -14.76 -26.95 9.93
CA PRO A 35 -15.19 -26.93 11.32
C PRO A 35 -16.13 -25.74 11.54
N ALA A 36 -17.22 -25.96 12.30
CA ALA A 36 -18.19 -24.92 12.59
C ALA A 36 -17.51 -23.78 13.36
N VAL A 37 -17.63 -22.56 12.85
CA VAL A 37 -17.09 -21.35 13.49
C VAL A 37 -17.89 -21.05 14.76
N THR A 38 -17.22 -20.88 15.90
CA THR A 38 -17.90 -20.49 17.14
C THR A 38 -17.99 -18.97 17.19
N ALA A 39 -19.19 -18.43 17.01
CA ALA A 39 -19.41 -16.99 17.07
C ALA A 39 -19.60 -16.51 18.53
N VAL A 40 -18.74 -15.61 18.99
CA VAL A 40 -18.81 -14.94 20.29
C VAL A 40 -19.22 -13.47 20.06
N SER A 41 -20.20 -12.98 20.81
CA SER A 41 -20.67 -11.60 20.69
C SER A 41 -20.28 -10.77 21.92
N VAL A 42 -19.55 -9.69 21.69
CA VAL A 42 -19.18 -8.67 22.68
C VAL A 42 -20.37 -7.73 22.90
N THR A 43 -20.84 -7.65 24.14
CA THR A 43 -22.04 -6.92 24.56
C THR A 43 -21.75 -5.82 25.59
N SER A 44 -20.49 -5.65 25.97
CA SER A 44 -20.04 -4.66 26.96
C SER A 44 -18.78 -3.95 26.48
N LEU A 45 -18.68 -2.65 26.80
CA LEU A 45 -17.48 -1.83 26.55
C LEU A 45 -16.40 -1.97 27.64
N ALA A 46 -16.69 -2.69 28.73
CA ALA A 46 -15.75 -2.86 29.82
C ALA A 46 -14.59 -3.78 29.46
N ASP A 47 -13.38 -3.46 29.92
CA ASP A 47 -12.22 -4.35 29.82
C ASP A 47 -12.06 -5.21 31.08
N THR A 48 -12.82 -6.30 31.17
CA THR A 48 -12.74 -7.25 32.29
C THR A 48 -12.78 -8.69 31.78
N GLU A 49 -12.48 -9.67 32.63
CA GLU A 49 -12.61 -11.09 32.29
C GLU A 49 -14.05 -11.64 32.36
N THR A 50 -15.05 -10.77 32.64
CA THR A 50 -16.44 -11.20 32.75
C THR A 50 -17.09 -11.46 31.39
N PRO A 51 -18.01 -12.44 31.25
CA PRO A 51 -18.64 -12.75 29.97
C PRO A 51 -19.30 -11.53 29.30
N GLY A 52 -19.07 -11.40 28.00
CA GLY A 52 -19.63 -10.32 27.18
C GLY A 52 -18.66 -9.16 26.93
N THR A 53 -17.44 -9.19 27.47
CA THR A 53 -16.37 -8.25 27.14
C THR A 53 -15.45 -8.78 26.03
N LEU A 54 -14.70 -7.90 25.38
CA LEU A 54 -13.70 -8.28 24.39
C LEU A 54 -12.61 -9.20 24.98
N ARG A 55 -12.09 -8.88 26.18
CA ARG A 55 -11.09 -9.71 26.86
C ARG A 55 -11.61 -11.12 27.13
N SER A 56 -12.85 -11.27 27.59
CA SER A 56 -13.45 -12.59 27.80
C SER A 56 -13.61 -13.40 26.51
N ALA A 57 -13.86 -12.73 25.37
CA ALA A 57 -13.95 -13.38 24.07
C ALA A 57 -12.60 -13.96 23.62
N PHE A 58 -11.51 -13.23 23.83
CA PHE A 58 -10.15 -13.71 23.56
C PHE A 58 -9.76 -14.90 24.46
N ILE A 59 -10.12 -14.86 25.75
CA ILE A 59 -9.92 -15.99 26.67
C ILE A 59 -10.70 -17.22 26.19
N ALA A 60 -11.92 -17.03 25.69
CA ALA A 60 -12.77 -18.11 25.19
C ALA A 60 -12.22 -18.76 23.91
N ALA A 61 -11.70 -17.94 22.97
CA ALA A 61 -11.09 -18.42 21.73
C ALA A 61 -9.88 -19.32 22.02
N GLU A 62 -8.97 -18.88 22.89
CA GLU A 62 -7.81 -19.68 23.29
C GLU A 62 -8.18 -20.99 24.01
N ALA A 63 -9.28 -20.99 24.77
CA ALA A 63 -9.74 -22.17 25.50
C ALA A 63 -10.33 -23.26 24.59
N THR A 64 -10.78 -22.93 23.37
CA THR A 64 -11.48 -23.85 22.47
C THR A 64 -10.87 -23.80 21.07
N PRO A 65 -9.80 -24.57 20.78
CA PRO A 65 -9.11 -24.52 19.50
C PRO A 65 -10.06 -24.77 18.31
N GLY A 66 -10.24 -23.75 17.48
CA GLY A 66 -11.15 -23.75 16.34
C GLY A 66 -11.08 -22.41 15.60
N ALA A 67 -11.84 -22.28 14.50
CA ALA A 67 -12.05 -20.96 13.91
C ALA A 67 -13.08 -20.22 14.79
N ASP A 68 -12.69 -19.10 15.37
CA ASP A 68 -13.56 -18.28 16.23
C ASP A 68 -13.90 -16.96 15.54
N GLU A 69 -15.16 -16.54 15.65
CA GLU A 69 -15.61 -15.24 15.15
C GLU A 69 -16.06 -14.37 16.32
N ILE A 70 -15.43 -13.21 16.49
CA ILE A 70 -15.76 -12.22 17.51
C ILE A 70 -16.54 -11.09 16.83
N THR A 71 -17.80 -10.93 17.20
CA THR A 71 -18.69 -9.86 16.73
C THR A 71 -19.02 -8.89 17.84
N PHE A 72 -19.52 -7.70 17.51
CA PHE A 72 -19.88 -6.68 18.50
C PHE A 72 -21.36 -6.28 18.39
N ALA A 73 -22.06 -6.32 19.52
CA ALA A 73 -23.41 -5.77 19.68
C ALA A 73 -23.38 -4.37 20.34
N VAL A 74 -22.19 -3.76 20.44
CA VAL A 74 -21.93 -2.46 21.08
C VAL A 74 -21.25 -1.51 20.10
N THR A 75 -21.45 -0.21 20.34
CA THR A 75 -20.75 0.90 19.69
C THR A 75 -20.10 1.77 20.76
N GLY A 76 -19.12 2.59 20.39
CA GLY A 76 -18.34 3.44 21.30
C GLY A 76 -16.90 2.98 21.44
N THR A 77 -16.28 3.28 22.58
CA THR A 77 -14.85 2.99 22.81
C THR A 77 -14.68 1.91 23.87
N ILE A 78 -13.97 0.84 23.52
CA ILE A 78 -13.41 -0.13 24.47
C ILE A 78 -12.00 0.34 24.81
N THR A 79 -11.78 0.76 26.05
CA THR A 79 -10.44 1.17 26.51
C THR A 79 -9.80 -0.01 27.22
N LEU A 80 -8.67 -0.47 26.69
CA LEU A 80 -7.93 -1.57 27.28
C LEU A 80 -7.09 -1.08 28.46
N GLU A 81 -7.25 -1.72 29.61
CA GLU A 81 -6.44 -1.51 30.82
C GLU A 81 -5.07 -2.21 30.70
N SER A 82 -5.00 -3.26 29.88
CA SER A 82 -3.79 -4.04 29.59
C SER A 82 -3.92 -4.72 28.21
N PRO A 83 -2.84 -5.26 27.62
CA PRO A 83 -2.93 -6.11 26.43
C PRO A 83 -4.05 -7.13 26.47
N LEU A 84 -4.65 -7.39 25.30
CA LEU A 84 -5.49 -8.56 25.17
C LEU A 84 -4.62 -9.84 25.27
N PRO A 85 -5.18 -10.94 25.80
CA PRO A 85 -4.50 -12.22 25.80
C PRO A 85 -4.09 -12.62 24.37
N THR A 86 -2.88 -13.17 24.21
CA THR A 86 -2.42 -13.72 22.94
C THR A 86 -3.25 -14.94 22.56
N VAL A 87 -3.69 -15.00 21.30
CA VAL A 87 -4.30 -16.22 20.75
C VAL A 87 -3.20 -17.04 20.08
N THR A 88 -3.02 -18.26 20.57
CA THR A 88 -2.00 -19.21 20.12
C THR A 88 -2.60 -20.47 19.49
N ARG A 89 -3.93 -20.64 19.57
CA ARG A 89 -4.64 -21.84 19.09
C ARG A 89 -5.93 -21.46 18.36
N GLY A 90 -6.00 -21.72 17.06
CA GLY A 90 -7.17 -21.46 16.22
C GLY A 90 -7.16 -20.10 15.51
N GLY A 91 -7.76 -20.05 14.32
CA GLY A 91 -7.92 -18.80 13.58
C GLY A 91 -8.98 -17.89 14.19
N VAL A 92 -8.73 -16.59 14.26
CA VAL A 92 -9.67 -15.61 14.82
C VAL A 92 -10.09 -14.60 13.75
N SER A 93 -11.41 -14.40 13.63
CA SER A 93 -12.03 -13.36 12.81
C SER A 93 -12.71 -12.34 13.71
N ILE A 94 -12.29 -11.08 13.65
CA ILE A 94 -12.91 -9.98 14.39
C ILE A 94 -13.73 -9.14 13.42
N VAL A 95 -15.03 -9.04 13.68
CA VAL A 95 -15.98 -8.33 12.81
C VAL A 95 -16.65 -7.22 13.60
N GLY A 96 -16.12 -6.01 13.43
CA GLY A 96 -16.66 -4.79 14.01
C GLY A 96 -17.94 -4.29 13.30
N PRO A 97 -18.72 -3.42 13.96
CA PRO A 97 -19.96 -2.88 13.43
C PRO A 97 -19.76 -1.75 12.40
N GLY A 98 -18.52 -1.31 12.20
CA GLY A 98 -18.11 -0.18 11.36
C GLY A 98 -16.98 0.61 12.03
N SER A 99 -16.00 1.08 11.26
CA SER A 99 -14.88 1.86 11.80
C SER A 99 -15.31 3.18 12.44
N SER A 100 -16.43 3.77 12.03
CA SER A 100 -17.04 4.93 12.68
C SER A 100 -17.81 4.61 13.96
N GLU A 101 -18.12 3.34 14.20
CA GLU A 101 -19.04 2.90 15.26
C GLU A 101 -18.31 2.33 16.48
N LEU A 102 -17.15 1.69 16.28
CA LEU A 102 -16.40 1.07 17.37
C LEU A 102 -14.92 1.43 17.30
N THR A 103 -14.39 1.89 18.43
CA THR A 103 -12.97 2.12 18.65
C THR A 103 -12.46 1.18 19.73
N ILE A 104 -11.39 0.45 19.44
CA ILE A 104 -10.58 -0.26 20.43
C ILE A 104 -9.38 0.61 20.72
N MET A 105 -9.35 1.16 21.94
CA MET A 105 -8.25 1.99 22.42
C MET A 105 -7.24 1.10 23.14
N GLY A 106 -6.06 0.95 22.55
CA GLY A 106 -5.00 0.10 23.06
C GLY A 106 -4.47 0.57 24.41
N ALA A 107 -3.92 -0.36 25.20
CA ALA A 107 -3.30 -0.02 26.47
C ALA A 107 -2.01 0.79 26.24
N THR A 108 -1.72 1.76 27.11
CA THR A 108 -0.41 2.42 27.15
C THR A 108 0.54 1.56 27.98
N VAL A 109 1.68 1.17 27.41
CA VAL A 109 2.75 0.56 28.21
C VAL A 109 3.89 1.51 28.53
N PRO A 110 4.40 1.49 29.77
CA PRO A 110 5.60 2.25 30.14
C PRO A 110 6.79 1.94 29.23
N GLU A 111 7.61 2.96 28.98
CA GLU A 111 8.78 2.97 28.07
C GLU A 111 9.86 1.92 28.39
N VAL A 112 9.82 1.29 29.56
CA VAL A 112 10.95 0.53 30.13
C VAL A 112 10.98 -0.95 29.70
N GLU A 113 9.91 -1.50 29.11
CA GLU A 113 9.84 -2.89 28.63
C GLU A 113 10.03 -3.04 27.10
N GLN A 114 10.49 -1.98 26.45
CA GLN A 114 10.44 -1.78 25.00
C GLN A 114 11.78 -2.11 24.31
N GLN A 115 12.25 -3.36 24.41
CA GLN A 115 13.58 -3.75 23.88
C GLN A 115 13.55 -4.90 22.86
N SER A 116 12.43 -5.59 22.66
CA SER A 116 12.28 -6.65 21.63
C SER A 116 10.81 -6.81 21.25
N PHE A 117 10.50 -7.25 20.02
CA PHE A 117 9.12 -7.54 19.56
C PHE A 117 8.35 -8.46 20.54
N GLU A 118 9.06 -9.32 21.29
CA GLU A 118 8.49 -10.23 22.31
C GLU A 118 8.14 -9.53 23.64
N GLY A 119 8.73 -8.36 23.94
CA GLY A 119 8.49 -7.58 25.16
C GLY A 119 7.38 -6.52 25.05
N TYR A 120 6.79 -6.33 23.86
CA TYR A 120 5.75 -5.33 23.66
C TYR A 120 4.36 -5.84 24.06
N SER A 121 3.68 -5.01 24.84
CA SER A 121 2.24 -5.07 25.09
C SER A 121 1.49 -4.67 23.82
N MET A 122 1.05 -5.66 23.07
CA MET A 122 0.41 -5.49 21.77
C MET A 122 -1.12 -5.45 21.92
N THR A 123 -1.80 -4.65 21.07
CA THR A 123 -3.26 -4.51 21.12
C THR A 123 -3.93 -5.79 20.65
N PHE A 124 -3.35 -6.44 19.64
CA PHE A 124 -3.70 -7.77 19.18
C PHE A 124 -2.41 -8.54 18.91
N THR A 125 -2.29 -9.73 19.49
CA THR A 125 -1.18 -10.65 19.22
C THR A 125 -1.76 -11.97 18.75
N SER A 126 -1.41 -12.38 17.54
CA SER A 126 -1.58 -13.75 17.09
C SER A 126 -0.20 -14.36 16.86
N VAL A 127 0.07 -15.47 17.54
CA VAL A 127 1.28 -16.29 17.34
C VAL A 127 0.79 -17.66 16.95
N GLU A 128 0.61 -17.97 15.66
CA GLU A 128 0.22 -19.34 15.31
C GLU A 128 0.87 -19.89 14.05
N PHE A 129 1.17 -21.19 14.15
CA PHE A 129 1.49 -22.07 13.04
C PHE A 129 0.24 -22.42 12.23
N GLY A 130 0.09 -21.86 11.03
CA GLY A 130 -0.83 -22.36 10.00
C GLY A 130 -2.30 -21.92 10.06
N ASN A 131 -2.72 -20.99 10.92
CA ASN A 131 -4.10 -20.47 10.92
C ASN A 131 -4.19 -19.01 10.44
N SER A 132 -5.40 -18.58 10.06
CA SER A 132 -5.66 -17.21 9.57
C SER A 132 -6.20 -16.30 10.67
N PHE A 133 -5.79 -15.04 10.65
CA PHE A 133 -6.24 -13.98 11.55
C PHE A 133 -6.80 -12.81 10.75
N SER A 134 -7.99 -12.33 11.09
CA SER A 134 -8.59 -11.19 10.41
C SER A 134 -9.26 -10.20 11.33
N ILE A 135 -9.18 -8.92 10.98
CA ILE A 135 -9.90 -7.83 11.66
C ILE A 135 -10.62 -7.01 10.60
N SER A 136 -11.88 -6.70 10.87
CA SER A 136 -12.67 -5.84 10.00
C SER A 136 -13.58 -4.86 10.72
N GLY A 137 -13.88 -3.75 10.05
CA GLY A 137 -14.99 -2.87 10.43
C GLY A 137 -14.86 -2.20 11.80
N LEU A 138 -13.66 -1.79 12.21
CA LEU A 138 -13.44 -1.09 13.49
C LEU A 138 -12.24 -0.14 13.43
N THR A 139 -12.18 0.78 14.39
CA THR A 139 -11.01 1.65 14.61
C THR A 139 -10.12 1.09 15.71
N ILE A 140 -8.80 1.12 15.51
CA ILE A 140 -7.79 0.76 16.51
C ILE A 140 -6.94 2.00 16.76
N SER A 141 -6.91 2.47 18.00
CA SER A 141 -6.23 3.74 18.32
C SER A 141 -5.57 3.77 19.69
N GLY A 142 -4.72 4.77 19.93
CA GLY A 142 -4.43 5.26 21.29
C GLY A 142 -3.66 4.32 22.23
N GLY A 143 -3.03 3.27 21.72
CA GLY A 143 -2.16 2.38 22.50
C GLY A 143 -0.68 2.50 22.13
N SER A 144 0.19 2.01 23.02
CA SER A 144 1.61 1.73 22.71
C SER A 144 1.79 0.44 21.90
N GLY A 145 0.69 -0.22 21.53
CA GLY A 145 0.65 -1.56 20.97
C GLY A 145 0.28 -1.58 19.49
N ALA A 146 1.14 -2.21 18.68
CA ALA A 146 0.84 -2.60 17.30
C ALA A 146 -0.22 -3.71 17.24
N ILE A 147 -0.85 -3.87 16.07
CA ILE A 147 -1.44 -5.14 15.65
C ILE A 147 -0.27 -6.02 15.20
N VAL A 148 -0.05 -7.15 15.88
CA VAL A 148 1.06 -8.04 15.55
C VAL A 148 0.57 -9.43 15.19
N ALA A 149 1.05 -9.91 14.05
CA ALA A 149 0.76 -11.25 13.56
C ALA A 149 2.06 -11.96 13.19
N PHE A 150 2.29 -13.11 13.82
CA PHE A 150 3.37 -14.02 13.44
C PHE A 150 2.79 -15.16 12.61
N LEU A 151 3.10 -15.14 11.32
CA LEU A 151 2.64 -16.07 10.29
C LEU A 151 3.70 -17.15 10.06
N ASN A 152 3.91 -17.98 11.08
CA ASN A 152 4.75 -19.16 10.94
C ASN A 152 3.94 -20.29 10.30
N GLY A 153 4.51 -21.04 9.36
CA GLY A 153 3.83 -22.16 8.71
C GLY A 153 4.81 -23.15 8.08
N ASP A 154 4.29 -24.24 7.53
CA ASP A 154 5.03 -25.01 6.53
C ASP A 154 4.25 -24.97 5.20
N ASP A 155 4.83 -25.51 4.13
CA ASP A 155 4.21 -25.50 2.79
C ASP A 155 2.82 -26.19 2.73
N SER A 156 2.38 -26.89 3.78
CA SER A 156 1.10 -27.61 3.83
C SER A 156 -0.08 -26.75 4.27
N VAL A 157 0.14 -25.66 5.02
CA VAL A 157 -0.92 -24.71 5.42
C VAL A 157 -0.35 -23.29 5.45
N ALA A 158 -0.77 -22.45 4.50
CA ALA A 158 -0.35 -21.06 4.41
C ALA A 158 -1.19 -20.18 5.36
N PRO A 159 -0.63 -19.67 6.46
CA PRO A 159 -1.34 -18.73 7.34
C PRO A 159 -1.60 -17.41 6.61
N ALA A 160 -2.72 -16.75 6.93
CA ALA A 160 -3.11 -15.48 6.32
C ALA A 160 -3.48 -14.44 7.37
N PHE A 161 -3.00 -13.22 7.19
CA PHE A 161 -3.41 -12.04 7.94
C PHE A 161 -4.25 -11.13 7.06
N THR A 162 -5.39 -10.65 7.55
CA THR A 162 -6.25 -9.74 6.78
C THR A 162 -6.78 -8.59 7.62
N LEU A 163 -6.62 -7.36 7.11
CA LEU A 163 -7.28 -6.17 7.60
C LEU A 163 -8.22 -5.63 6.53
N SER A 164 -9.49 -5.43 6.86
CA SER A 164 -10.49 -4.86 5.93
C SER A 164 -11.36 -3.81 6.60
N ASP A 165 -11.58 -2.65 5.97
CA ASP A 165 -12.48 -1.63 6.52
C ASP A 165 -12.07 -1.15 7.92
N VAL A 166 -10.77 -1.14 8.21
CA VAL A 166 -10.24 -0.67 9.50
C VAL A 166 -9.64 0.71 9.40
N VAL A 167 -9.64 1.42 10.53
CA VAL A 167 -8.87 2.67 10.71
C VAL A 167 -7.86 2.44 11.83
N VAL A 168 -6.60 2.79 11.59
CA VAL A 168 -5.50 2.56 12.52
C VAL A 168 -4.72 3.86 12.76
N GLU A 169 -4.65 4.27 14.03
CA GLU A 169 -3.94 5.46 14.50
C GLU A 169 -3.25 5.19 15.85
N ASN A 170 -1.97 4.81 15.81
CA ASN A 170 -1.19 4.39 16.96
C ASN A 170 0.21 4.99 16.99
N THR A 171 0.75 5.16 18.19
CA THR A 171 2.17 5.46 18.40
C THR A 171 2.83 4.24 19.00
N VAL A 172 3.64 3.56 18.20
CA VAL A 172 4.30 2.29 18.53
C VAL A 172 5.81 2.54 18.63
N PRO A 173 6.44 2.29 19.78
CA PRO A 173 7.86 2.61 19.99
C PRO A 173 8.90 1.78 19.23
N LEU A 174 8.52 0.68 18.55
CA LEU A 174 9.48 -0.18 17.82
C LEU A 174 9.18 -0.22 16.32
N ALA A 175 7.98 -0.68 15.97
CA ALA A 175 7.57 -0.96 14.60
C ALA A 175 6.31 -0.17 14.23
N GLY A 176 5.77 -0.45 13.05
CA GLY A 176 4.50 0.12 12.60
C GLY A 176 3.32 -0.15 13.49
N ALA A 177 2.25 0.59 13.23
CA ALA A 177 0.94 0.29 13.79
C ALA A 177 0.44 -1.13 13.48
N VAL A 178 0.92 -1.72 12.37
CA VAL A 178 0.83 -3.14 12.07
C VAL A 178 2.24 -3.71 11.89
N ALA A 179 2.52 -4.84 12.54
CA ALA A 179 3.71 -5.63 12.31
C ALA A 179 3.33 -7.09 12.01
N VAL A 180 3.59 -7.52 10.77
CA VAL A 180 3.42 -8.91 10.35
C VAL A 180 4.81 -9.49 10.08
N ALA A 181 5.09 -10.66 10.64
CA ALA A 181 6.34 -11.38 10.40
C ALA A 181 6.04 -12.85 10.11
N GLY A 182 6.78 -13.49 9.20
CA GLY A 182 6.59 -14.92 8.90
C GLY A 182 7.86 -15.62 8.45
N ASN A 183 7.71 -16.88 8.06
CA ASN A 183 8.79 -17.74 7.53
C ASN A 183 8.61 -18.04 6.03
N MET A 184 8.20 -17.04 5.26
CA MET A 184 7.99 -17.06 3.80
C MET A 184 6.82 -17.94 3.31
N ALA A 185 6.02 -18.54 4.21
CA ALA A 185 4.83 -19.31 3.86
C ALA A 185 3.52 -18.49 3.92
N GLY A 186 3.48 -17.45 4.77
CA GLY A 186 2.27 -16.69 5.07
C GLY A 186 1.96 -15.54 4.10
N THR A 187 0.72 -15.08 4.10
CA THR A 187 0.27 -13.92 3.32
C THR A 187 -0.34 -12.83 4.21
N ALA A 188 -0.18 -11.57 3.83
CA ALA A 188 -0.83 -10.43 4.46
C ALA A 188 -1.64 -9.64 3.44
N SER A 189 -2.88 -9.30 3.78
CA SER A 189 -3.77 -8.50 2.95
C SER A 189 -4.34 -7.32 3.72
N ILE A 190 -4.20 -6.13 3.17
CA ILE A 190 -4.76 -4.88 3.69
C ILE A 190 -5.69 -4.33 2.61
N VAL A 191 -6.98 -4.32 2.90
CA VAL A 191 -8.01 -3.93 1.94
C VAL A 191 -8.81 -2.79 2.52
N ASN A 192 -9.04 -1.75 1.72
CA ASN A 192 -10.01 -0.72 2.07
C ASN A 192 -9.84 -0.18 3.50
N SER A 193 -8.59 0.09 3.88
CA SER A 193 -8.23 0.45 5.24
C SER A 193 -7.47 1.77 5.27
N VAL A 194 -7.47 2.43 6.41
CA VAL A 194 -6.82 3.73 6.61
C VAL A 194 -5.79 3.62 7.74
N PHE A 195 -4.54 3.91 7.42
CA PHE A 195 -3.44 4.02 8.37
C PHE A 195 -3.00 5.48 8.38
N SER A 196 -3.41 6.21 9.41
CA SER A 196 -3.16 7.65 9.49
C SER A 196 -2.44 8.03 10.76
N ASN A 197 -1.45 8.93 10.64
CA ASN A 197 -0.72 9.51 11.77
C ASN A 197 -0.10 8.47 12.71
N ASN A 198 0.24 7.30 12.18
CA ASN A 198 0.93 6.29 12.95
C ASN A 198 2.39 6.68 13.11
N LYS A 199 2.95 6.41 14.29
CA LYS A 199 4.36 6.69 14.58
C LYS A 199 5.05 5.40 15.01
N GLY A 200 5.93 4.89 14.16
CA GLY A 200 6.87 3.83 14.49
C GLY A 200 8.14 4.41 15.12
N GLY A 201 8.70 3.74 16.11
CA GLY A 201 9.95 4.16 16.70
C GLY A 201 11.10 3.96 15.73
N GLU A 202 11.37 2.73 15.30
CA GLU A 202 12.52 2.43 14.44
C GLU A 202 12.09 2.17 13.00
N PHE A 203 11.10 1.31 12.78
CA PHE A 203 10.69 0.89 11.44
C PHE A 203 9.18 1.02 11.19
N GLY A 204 8.82 1.18 9.91
CA GLY A 204 7.51 0.77 9.42
C GLY A 204 6.35 1.64 9.87
N GLY A 205 6.44 2.96 9.94
CA GLY A 205 5.51 3.86 10.65
C GLY A 205 4.02 3.45 10.64
N ALA A 206 3.47 3.05 9.48
CA ALA A 206 2.18 2.38 9.40
C ALA A 206 2.26 0.84 9.39
N VAL A 207 2.97 0.26 8.42
CA VAL A 207 2.99 -1.20 8.20
C VAL A 207 4.42 -1.73 8.11
N TYR A 208 4.73 -2.70 8.95
CA TYR A 208 5.87 -3.60 8.83
C TYR A 208 5.38 -4.98 8.41
N ALA A 209 5.93 -5.55 7.33
CA ALA A 209 5.54 -6.86 6.81
C ALA A 209 6.77 -7.66 6.34
N GLY A 210 7.36 -8.49 7.20
CA GLY A 210 8.61 -9.19 6.94
C GLY A 210 8.46 -10.70 6.71
N GLY A 211 9.25 -11.28 5.81
CA GLY A 211 9.34 -12.75 5.67
C GLY A 211 8.03 -13.39 5.21
N LEU A 212 7.34 -12.80 4.24
CA LEU A 212 6.04 -13.28 3.75
C LEU A 212 6.16 -13.84 2.33
N ARG A 213 5.23 -14.72 1.95
CA ARG A 213 5.03 -15.05 0.55
C ARG A 213 4.42 -13.88 -0.21
N GLU A 214 3.42 -13.24 0.37
CA GLU A 214 2.69 -12.16 -0.29
C GLU A 214 2.30 -11.05 0.68
N LEU A 215 2.48 -9.81 0.25
CA LEU A 215 1.84 -8.63 0.83
C LEU A 215 0.97 -7.96 -0.23
N SER A 216 -0.33 -7.86 0.02
CA SER A 216 -1.27 -7.14 -0.83
C SER A 216 -1.87 -5.95 -0.08
N ILE A 217 -1.78 -4.76 -0.69
CA ILE A 217 -2.42 -3.53 -0.22
C ILE A 217 -3.35 -3.05 -1.34
N ASP A 218 -4.66 -3.11 -1.12
CA ASP A 218 -5.67 -2.73 -2.10
C ASP A 218 -6.62 -1.66 -1.57
N SER A 219 -6.92 -0.68 -2.42
CA SER A 219 -7.93 0.36 -2.17
C SER A 219 -7.78 1.06 -0.81
N SER A 220 -6.54 1.20 -0.32
CA SER A 220 -6.23 1.64 1.04
C SER A 220 -5.51 2.99 1.07
N THR A 221 -5.58 3.68 2.21
CA THR A 221 -4.88 4.95 2.44
C THR A 221 -3.84 4.78 3.55
N ILE A 222 -2.58 5.12 3.27
CA ILE A 222 -1.47 5.14 4.22
C ILE A 222 -0.94 6.57 4.24
N ASP A 223 -1.41 7.37 5.19
CA ASP A 223 -1.21 8.83 5.20
C ASP A 223 -0.58 9.38 6.48
N GLY A 224 0.39 10.28 6.35
CA GLY A 224 0.91 11.04 7.49
C GLY A 224 1.63 10.19 8.54
N ASN A 225 2.08 8.99 8.19
CA ASN A 225 2.76 8.10 9.12
C ASN A 225 4.24 8.48 9.24
N SER A 226 4.87 8.18 10.37
CA SER A 226 6.27 8.52 10.63
C SER A 226 7.06 7.38 11.23
N ALA A 227 8.34 7.31 10.89
CA ALA A 227 9.32 6.38 11.48
C ALA A 227 10.66 7.11 11.69
N VAL A 228 11.53 6.61 12.57
CA VAL A 228 12.88 7.20 12.69
C VAL A 228 13.81 6.63 11.61
N SER A 229 13.86 5.31 11.41
CA SER A 229 14.90 4.69 10.56
C SER A 229 14.45 4.36 9.15
N ALA A 230 13.32 3.67 8.94
CA ALA A 230 12.89 3.33 7.58
C ALA A 230 11.40 3.04 7.42
N GLY A 231 10.90 3.21 6.19
CA GLY A 231 9.59 2.71 5.77
C GLY A 231 8.44 3.38 6.50
N ALA A 232 8.38 4.72 6.53
CA ALA A 232 7.35 5.42 7.32
C ALA A 232 5.92 5.02 6.90
N GLY A 233 5.68 4.81 5.61
CA GLY A 233 4.46 4.17 5.13
C GLY A 233 4.52 2.66 5.32
N VAL A 234 5.22 1.98 4.42
CA VAL A 234 5.31 0.51 4.38
C VAL A 234 6.77 0.07 4.32
N ILE A 235 7.11 -0.94 5.11
CA ILE A 235 8.37 -1.70 4.98
C ILE A 235 8.07 -3.18 4.78
N ALA A 236 8.65 -3.78 3.74
CA ALA A 236 8.40 -5.16 3.33
C ALA A 236 9.70 -5.94 3.06
N PRO A 237 10.50 -6.27 4.08
CA PRO A 237 11.75 -7.00 3.90
C PRO A 237 11.48 -8.50 3.73
N TYR A 238 12.17 -9.15 2.80
CA TYR A 238 12.07 -10.60 2.57
C TYR A 238 10.64 -11.05 2.24
N VAL A 239 9.88 -10.22 1.52
CA VAL A 239 8.57 -10.60 0.99
C VAL A 239 8.74 -11.04 -0.46
N THR A 240 8.28 -12.24 -0.79
CA THR A 240 8.41 -12.78 -2.15
C THR A 240 7.67 -11.89 -3.14
N ASP A 241 6.38 -11.65 -2.94
CA ASP A 241 5.56 -10.85 -3.85
C ASP A 241 4.85 -9.70 -3.11
N VAL A 242 5.03 -8.46 -3.59
CA VAL A 242 4.34 -7.29 -3.06
C VAL A 242 3.46 -6.67 -4.14
N ARG A 243 2.19 -6.45 -3.82
CA ARG A 243 1.20 -5.79 -4.70
C ARG A 243 0.56 -4.61 -4.00
N ILE A 244 0.73 -3.41 -4.55
CA ILE A 244 0.07 -2.19 -4.09
C ILE A 244 -0.84 -1.68 -5.21
N VAL A 245 -2.15 -1.77 -4.98
CA VAL A 245 -3.17 -1.54 -6.02
C VAL A 245 -4.22 -0.55 -5.53
N ASN A 246 -4.67 0.37 -6.40
CA ASN A 246 -5.73 1.36 -6.12
C ASN A 246 -5.53 2.18 -4.83
N SER A 247 -4.30 2.29 -4.34
CA SER A 247 -4.01 2.77 -2.99
C SER A 247 -3.32 4.13 -3.02
N THR A 248 -3.47 4.88 -1.94
CA THR A 248 -2.78 6.17 -1.78
C THR A 248 -1.84 6.09 -0.59
N ILE A 249 -0.55 6.26 -0.86
CA ILE A 249 0.53 6.32 0.13
C ILE A 249 1.07 7.74 0.13
N SER A 250 0.73 8.53 1.14
CA SER A 250 1.01 9.96 1.14
C SER A 250 1.54 10.52 2.45
N ASN A 251 2.30 11.60 2.36
CA ASN A 251 2.76 12.38 3.50
C ASN A 251 3.50 11.56 4.59
N ASN A 252 4.03 10.38 4.22
CA ASN A 252 4.75 9.53 5.17
C ASN A 252 6.19 10.02 5.30
N THR A 253 6.70 10.17 6.52
CA THR A 253 7.97 10.85 6.80
C THR A 253 8.91 9.99 7.64
N THR A 254 10.13 9.75 7.15
CA THR A 254 11.21 9.08 7.91
C THR A 254 12.50 9.91 7.90
N ASP A 255 13.29 9.82 8.97
CA ASP A 255 14.63 10.42 9.01
C ASP A 255 15.67 9.56 8.26
N GLY A 256 15.35 8.31 7.92
CA GLY A 256 16.21 7.43 7.11
C GLY A 256 15.68 7.21 5.70
N ILE A 257 15.38 5.97 5.31
CA ILE A 257 15.08 5.57 3.92
C ILE A 257 13.63 5.11 3.72
N GLY A 258 13.11 5.23 2.50
CA GLY A 258 11.79 4.68 2.17
C GLY A 258 10.64 5.42 2.82
N GLY A 259 10.38 6.67 2.43
CA GLY A 259 9.31 7.46 3.03
C GLY A 259 7.94 6.80 2.81
N GLY A 260 7.60 6.51 1.55
CA GLY A 260 6.37 5.80 1.17
C GLY A 260 6.50 4.29 1.33
N TYR A 261 7.43 3.67 0.60
CA TYR A 261 7.67 2.22 0.64
C TYR A 261 9.16 1.89 0.64
N PHE A 262 9.54 0.87 1.42
CA PHE A 262 10.84 0.22 1.37
C PHE A 262 10.70 -1.31 1.29
N GLY A 263 11.28 -1.93 0.28
CA GLY A 263 11.34 -3.37 0.11
C GLY A 263 12.74 -3.84 -0.25
N ILE A 264 13.13 -5.00 0.29
CA ILE A 264 14.44 -5.60 0.06
C ILE A 264 14.33 -7.13 0.01
N ALA A 265 15.16 -7.76 -0.82
CA ALA A 265 15.34 -9.22 -0.86
C ALA A 265 14.04 -9.98 -1.18
N GLY A 266 13.29 -9.52 -2.19
CA GLY A 266 12.05 -10.12 -2.68
C GLY A 266 12.17 -10.74 -4.08
N LEU A 267 11.07 -11.25 -4.62
CA LEU A 267 10.98 -11.70 -6.01
C LEU A 267 10.33 -10.63 -6.90
N SER A 268 9.21 -10.06 -6.48
CA SER A 268 8.50 -9.06 -7.26
C SER A 268 7.85 -7.95 -6.43
N VAL A 269 7.87 -6.73 -6.98
CA VAL A 269 7.11 -5.59 -6.46
C VAL A 269 6.27 -5.00 -7.60
N GLU A 270 4.96 -4.91 -7.42
CA GLU A 270 4.01 -4.31 -8.37
C GLU A 270 3.25 -3.15 -7.73
N LEU A 271 3.36 -1.98 -8.34
CA LEU A 271 2.54 -0.81 -8.08
C LEU A 271 1.60 -0.60 -9.27
N MET A 272 0.29 -0.66 -9.03
CA MET A 272 -0.70 -0.52 -10.09
C MET A 272 -1.82 0.44 -9.66
N GLN A 273 -2.19 1.38 -10.53
CA GLN A 273 -3.28 2.34 -10.26
C GLN A 273 -3.20 3.04 -8.90
N SER A 274 -1.99 3.29 -8.43
CA SER A 274 -1.76 3.80 -7.08
C SER A 274 -1.13 5.20 -7.13
N THR A 275 -1.30 5.94 -6.03
CA THR A 275 -0.79 7.30 -5.87
C THR A 275 0.21 7.35 -4.72
N PHE A 276 1.46 7.74 -5.00
CA PHE A 276 2.50 8.01 -4.02
C PHE A 276 2.80 9.50 -4.00
N SER A 277 2.39 10.20 -2.95
CA SER A 277 2.46 11.67 -2.94
C SER A 277 2.98 12.29 -1.65
N GLY A 278 3.93 13.21 -1.78
CA GLY A 278 4.37 14.02 -0.63
C GLY A 278 5.09 13.23 0.46
N ASN A 279 5.56 12.01 0.17
CA ASN A 279 6.33 11.22 1.12
C ASN A 279 7.75 11.80 1.25
N VAL A 280 8.31 11.72 2.44
CA VAL A 280 9.61 12.31 2.79
C VAL A 280 10.54 11.28 3.42
N ALA A 281 11.79 11.25 2.98
CA ALA A 281 12.87 10.48 3.58
C ALA A 281 14.06 11.39 3.91
N GLY A 282 14.80 11.13 4.98
CA GLY A 282 16.05 11.84 5.24
C GLY A 282 17.10 11.53 4.17
N ALA A 283 17.19 10.26 3.77
CA ALA A 283 18.11 9.77 2.76
C ALA A 283 17.35 9.33 1.49
N PHE A 284 17.39 8.04 1.15
CA PHE A 284 17.02 7.50 -0.16
C PHE A 284 15.56 7.04 -0.26
N GLY A 285 14.99 7.11 -1.47
CA GLY A 285 13.72 6.47 -1.81
C GLY A 285 12.54 7.08 -1.06
N SER A 286 12.40 8.40 -1.07
CA SER A 286 11.30 9.07 -0.39
C SER A 286 9.92 8.59 -0.82
N ALA A 287 9.72 8.23 -2.10
CA ALA A 287 8.53 7.56 -2.57
C ALA A 287 8.63 6.04 -2.44
N LEU A 288 9.66 5.46 -3.07
CA LEU A 288 9.79 4.04 -3.30
C LEU A 288 11.27 3.63 -3.32
N LEU A 289 11.63 2.66 -2.50
CA LEU A 289 12.94 2.00 -2.53
C LEU A 289 12.73 0.49 -2.67
N VAL A 290 13.18 -0.09 -3.78
CA VAL A 290 13.21 -1.53 -4.03
C VAL A 290 14.66 -1.92 -4.29
N SER A 291 15.18 -2.89 -3.52
CA SER A 291 16.56 -3.37 -3.59
C SER A 291 16.59 -4.89 -3.54
N ASP A 292 17.63 -5.51 -4.10
CA ASP A 292 17.84 -6.97 -4.06
C ASP A 292 16.58 -7.78 -4.44
N THR A 293 15.80 -7.25 -5.39
CA THR A 293 14.55 -7.86 -5.84
C THR A 293 14.67 -8.18 -7.32
N GLU A 294 14.12 -9.30 -7.79
CA GLU A 294 14.29 -9.71 -9.19
C GLU A 294 13.53 -8.79 -10.16
N THR A 295 12.32 -8.35 -9.80
CA THR A 295 11.47 -7.52 -10.67
C THR A 295 10.76 -6.39 -9.93
N ALA A 296 10.63 -5.24 -10.59
CA ALA A 296 9.78 -4.14 -10.11
C ALA A 296 8.95 -3.52 -11.24
N THR A 297 7.64 -3.35 -11.01
CA THR A 297 6.72 -2.77 -12.01
C THR A 297 5.91 -1.61 -11.44
N ILE A 298 5.80 -0.54 -12.22
CA ILE A 298 4.98 0.64 -11.92
C ILE A 298 4.07 0.89 -13.12
N LEU A 299 2.78 0.62 -12.94
CA LEU A 299 1.79 0.64 -14.00
C LEU A 299 0.65 1.59 -13.66
N HIS A 300 0.28 2.45 -14.62
CA HIS A 300 -0.91 3.29 -14.49
C HIS A 300 -0.95 4.06 -13.16
N SER A 301 0.20 4.54 -12.66
CA SER A 301 0.34 5.07 -11.30
C SER A 301 0.89 6.50 -11.29
N THR A 302 0.63 7.23 -10.21
CA THR A 302 1.09 8.62 -10.03
C THR A 302 2.05 8.72 -8.85
N VAL A 303 3.31 9.10 -9.10
CA VAL A 303 4.34 9.32 -8.09
C VAL A 303 4.78 10.77 -8.15
N THR A 304 4.38 11.59 -7.18
CA THR A 304 4.58 13.04 -7.26
C THR A 304 4.90 13.72 -5.94
N GLY A 305 5.70 14.79 -6.00
CA GLY A 305 5.94 15.64 -4.84
C GLY A 305 6.68 14.95 -3.67
N ASN A 306 7.29 13.78 -3.90
CA ASN A 306 8.06 13.09 -2.87
C ASN A 306 9.45 13.73 -2.72
N GLY A 307 9.96 13.80 -1.49
CA GLY A 307 11.13 14.60 -1.15
C GLY A 307 12.15 13.84 -0.30
N SER A 308 13.40 13.78 -0.71
CA SER A 308 14.51 13.36 0.15
C SER A 308 15.16 14.58 0.82
N ALA A 309 15.71 14.49 2.03
CA ALA A 309 16.45 15.62 2.63
C ALA A 309 17.87 15.74 2.06
N ASP A 310 18.49 14.62 1.76
CA ASP A 310 19.80 14.55 1.08
C ASP A 310 19.70 15.02 -0.38
N ALA A 311 20.66 15.87 -0.78
CA ALA A 311 20.64 16.63 -2.05
C ALA A 311 20.82 15.79 -3.32
N ASP A 312 21.23 14.53 -3.19
CA ASP A 312 21.48 13.63 -4.31
C ASP A 312 20.60 12.35 -4.25
N SER A 313 19.66 12.30 -3.31
CA SER A 313 18.85 11.11 -3.08
C SER A 313 17.59 11.09 -3.95
N PRO A 314 17.45 10.15 -4.90
CA PRO A 314 16.27 10.04 -5.74
C PRO A 314 15.05 9.58 -4.93
N ALA A 315 13.87 10.03 -5.36
CA ALA A 315 12.62 9.64 -4.72
C ALA A 315 12.20 8.21 -5.03
N VAL A 316 12.54 7.71 -6.23
CA VAL A 316 12.30 6.33 -6.64
C VAL A 316 13.63 5.66 -6.97
N ILE A 317 13.87 4.52 -6.33
CA ILE A 317 15.02 3.65 -6.56
C ILE A 317 14.51 2.25 -6.85
N LEU A 318 14.85 1.75 -8.04
CA LEU A 318 14.64 0.37 -8.44
C LEU A 318 16.01 -0.26 -8.69
N ASP A 319 16.62 -0.79 -7.63
CA ASP A 319 17.85 -1.57 -7.70
C ASP A 319 17.48 -3.05 -7.90
N VAL A 320 17.11 -3.35 -9.14
CA VAL A 320 16.59 -4.65 -9.58
C VAL A 320 17.15 -5.02 -10.96
N PRO A 321 17.31 -6.32 -11.28
CA PRO A 321 17.73 -6.77 -12.59
C PRO A 321 16.78 -6.35 -13.73
N GLU A 322 15.47 -6.36 -13.47
CA GLU A 322 14.44 -6.01 -14.46
C GLU A 322 13.39 -5.08 -13.84
N PHE A 323 13.13 -3.95 -14.48
CA PHE A 323 11.99 -3.10 -14.12
C PHE A 323 11.16 -2.69 -15.33
N SER A 324 9.89 -2.38 -15.09
CA SER A 324 8.99 -1.79 -16.08
C SER A 324 8.20 -0.62 -15.49
N ILE A 325 8.23 0.51 -16.17
CA ILE A 325 7.37 1.66 -15.87
C ILE A 325 6.52 1.92 -17.11
N ASP A 326 5.21 1.77 -16.99
CA ASP A 326 4.30 2.05 -18.10
C ASP A 326 3.09 2.87 -17.68
N SER A 327 2.69 3.79 -18.55
CA SER A 327 1.50 4.63 -18.36
C SER A 327 1.47 5.35 -17.01
N SER A 328 2.63 5.71 -16.48
CA SER A 328 2.78 6.26 -15.13
C SER A 328 3.34 7.68 -15.14
N ILE A 329 2.94 8.48 -14.16
CA ILE A 329 3.43 9.85 -13.95
C ILE A 329 4.46 9.82 -12.83
N LEU A 330 5.68 10.29 -13.11
CA LEU A 330 6.71 10.57 -12.12
C LEU A 330 7.08 12.05 -12.24
N SER A 331 6.58 12.91 -11.35
CA SER A 331 6.73 14.35 -11.54
C SER A 331 6.86 15.13 -10.23
N GLY A 332 7.76 16.11 -10.21
CA GLY A 332 7.90 17.03 -9.09
C GLY A 332 8.51 16.39 -7.84
N ASN A 333 9.17 15.24 -7.98
CA ASN A 333 9.91 14.62 -6.89
C ASN A 333 11.32 15.25 -6.78
N ARG A 334 11.86 15.32 -5.56
CA ARG A 334 13.02 16.15 -5.25
C ARG A 334 13.99 15.49 -4.26
N SER A 335 15.28 15.75 -4.42
CA SER A 335 16.36 15.56 -3.45
C SER A 335 16.69 16.90 -2.80
N SER A 336 16.77 16.93 -1.48
CA SER A 336 16.58 18.15 -0.67
C SER A 336 15.32 18.95 -1.07
N ALA A 337 15.01 20.04 -0.36
CA ALA A 337 13.84 20.87 -0.71
C ALA A 337 13.93 21.56 -2.10
N ALA A 338 15.01 21.38 -2.87
CA ALA A 338 15.33 22.21 -4.03
C ALA A 338 15.80 21.51 -5.31
N VAL A 339 16.28 20.26 -5.27
CA VAL A 339 16.89 19.61 -6.46
C VAL A 339 15.92 18.58 -7.03
N PRO A 340 15.49 18.66 -8.30
CA PRO A 340 14.66 17.61 -8.90
C PRO A 340 15.43 16.29 -9.05
N THR A 341 14.88 15.20 -8.51
CA THR A 341 15.41 13.83 -8.66
C THR A 341 14.26 12.83 -8.75
N ASP A 342 13.67 12.75 -9.93
CA ASP A 342 12.53 11.86 -10.15
C ASP A 342 12.94 10.37 -10.08
N PHE A 343 14.19 10.01 -10.44
CA PHE A 343 14.58 8.60 -10.62
C PHE A 343 16.11 8.34 -10.69
N ALA A 344 16.58 7.15 -10.29
CA ALA A 344 17.97 6.66 -10.54
C ALA A 344 18.04 5.14 -10.84
N PHE A 345 19.10 4.70 -11.57
CA PHE A 345 19.41 3.30 -11.90
C PHE A 345 20.81 2.90 -11.41
N GLY A 346 20.97 1.65 -10.94
CA GLY A 346 22.27 0.98 -10.79
C GLY A 346 22.82 0.85 -9.36
N ASP A 347 23.72 -0.12 -9.23
CA ASP A 347 24.43 -0.67 -8.07
C ASP A 347 25.43 0.28 -7.39
N GLU A 348 25.61 1.50 -7.92
CA GLU A 348 26.65 2.45 -7.48
C GLU A 348 26.13 3.49 -6.44
N TRP A 349 24.81 3.57 -6.22
CA TRP A 349 24.18 4.68 -5.48
C TRP A 349 23.78 4.36 -4.05
N ILE A 350 23.78 3.09 -3.65
CA ILE A 350 23.53 2.70 -2.28
C ILE A 350 24.88 2.34 -1.65
N PRO A 351 25.40 3.10 -0.68
CA PRO A 351 26.58 2.69 0.06
C PRO A 351 26.27 1.31 0.67
N THR A 352 26.97 0.27 0.21
CA THR A 352 26.78 -1.12 0.64
C THR A 352 26.80 -1.24 2.17
N GLY A 353 27.55 -0.36 2.85
CA GLY A 353 27.62 -0.29 4.31
C GLY A 353 26.38 0.29 5.03
N ALA A 354 25.50 1.04 4.37
CA ALA A 354 24.23 1.50 4.96
C ALA A 354 23.17 0.39 4.94
N LEU A 355 23.12 -0.38 3.83
CA LEU A 355 22.28 -1.56 3.69
C LEU A 355 22.77 -2.70 4.61
N ASP A 356 24.09 -2.97 4.65
CA ASP A 356 24.71 -4.05 5.44
C ASP A 356 24.67 -3.76 6.95
N ALA A 357 24.77 -2.50 7.38
CA ALA A 357 24.57 -2.12 8.78
C ALA A 357 23.12 -2.34 9.26
N MET A 358 22.11 -2.00 8.44
CA MET A 358 20.69 -2.19 8.78
C MET A 358 20.25 -3.66 8.67
N VAL A 359 20.74 -4.41 7.67
CA VAL A 359 20.54 -5.87 7.57
C VAL A 359 21.22 -6.60 8.74
N THR A 360 22.39 -6.14 9.18
CA THR A 360 23.08 -6.68 10.35
C THR A 360 22.40 -6.27 11.66
N GLU A 361 21.79 -5.10 11.77
CA GLU A 361 21.01 -4.68 12.95
C GLU A 361 19.66 -5.44 13.05
N VAL A 362 19.00 -5.66 11.91
CA VAL A 362 17.87 -6.57 11.75
C VAL A 362 18.25 -8.02 12.11
N GLN A 363 19.49 -8.47 11.87
CA GLN A 363 19.95 -9.81 12.28
C GLN A 363 20.50 -9.88 13.72
N ALA A 364 21.18 -8.85 14.21
CA ALA A 364 21.88 -8.86 15.50
C ALA A 364 20.95 -8.62 16.70
N GLY A 365 19.73 -8.10 16.47
CA GLY A 365 18.63 -8.05 17.44
C GLY A 365 17.59 -9.17 17.28
N SER A 366 17.68 -10.00 16.24
CA SER A 366 16.74 -11.08 15.95
C SER A 366 17.24 -12.44 16.45
N THR A 367 17.26 -12.63 17.76
CA THR A 367 17.26 -13.99 18.32
C THR A 367 15.83 -14.51 18.41
N PHE A 368 15.30 -15.07 17.31
CA PHE A 368 14.33 -16.16 17.44
C PHE A 368 15.09 -17.48 17.34
N ALA A 369 15.80 -17.79 18.41
CA ALA A 369 16.31 -19.13 18.62
C ALA A 369 15.18 -19.99 19.17
N ALA A 370 14.59 -20.83 18.33
CA ALA A 370 14.18 -22.15 18.76
C ALA A 370 15.11 -23.16 18.07
N ASP A 371 16.23 -23.44 18.73
CA ASP A 371 16.96 -24.69 18.52
C ASP A 371 16.00 -25.84 18.82
N ALA A 372 15.73 -26.65 17.80
CA ALA A 372 15.52 -28.07 18.00
C ALA A 372 15.99 -28.86 16.77
N SER A 373 17.32 -28.99 16.64
CA SER A 373 17.96 -30.18 16.06
C SER A 373 17.54 -30.66 14.65
N ALA A 374 18.28 -30.21 13.62
CA ALA A 374 18.77 -31.05 12.51
C ALA A 374 19.95 -30.33 11.82
N PRO A 375 20.99 -31.05 11.38
CA PRO A 375 22.30 -31.03 12.04
C PRO A 375 23.33 -30.06 11.45
N SER A 376 24.26 -29.64 12.32
CA SER A 376 25.54 -29.07 11.95
C SER A 376 26.50 -30.16 11.44
N GLU A 377 26.84 -30.14 10.17
CA GLU A 377 28.14 -30.55 9.62
C GLU A 377 28.34 -29.66 8.38
N SER A 378 29.11 -28.58 8.51
CA SER A 378 30.52 -28.53 8.09
C SER A 378 30.69 -28.73 6.57
N SER A 379 31.30 -27.72 5.93
CA SER A 379 31.76 -27.72 4.51
C SER A 379 30.73 -27.32 3.43
N ALA A 380 30.02 -26.20 3.58
CA ALA A 380 29.61 -25.45 2.39
C ALA A 380 30.75 -24.50 2.02
N SER A 381 31.56 -24.94 1.06
CA SER A 381 32.41 -24.05 0.28
C SER A 381 31.61 -22.80 -0.08
N SER A 382 32.29 -21.66 -0.15
CA SER A 382 32.03 -20.62 -1.13
C SER A 382 31.98 -21.25 -2.53
N ALA A 383 30.88 -21.92 -2.83
CA ALA A 383 30.42 -22.19 -4.16
C ALA A 383 29.44 -21.04 -4.42
N PRO A 384 29.74 -20.13 -5.36
CA PRO A 384 28.73 -19.22 -5.84
C PRO A 384 27.52 -20.06 -6.22
N VAL A 385 26.31 -19.59 -5.92
CA VAL A 385 25.10 -20.11 -6.56
C VAL A 385 25.47 -20.21 -8.03
N ALA A 386 25.55 -21.45 -8.55
CA ALA A 386 25.90 -21.65 -9.94
C ALA A 386 24.93 -20.75 -10.70
N ALA A 387 25.47 -19.78 -11.44
CA ALA A 387 24.69 -18.92 -12.30
C ALA A 387 23.76 -19.86 -13.06
N GLY A 388 22.49 -19.87 -12.67
CA GLY A 388 21.45 -20.51 -13.45
C GLY A 388 21.67 -19.99 -14.86
N SER A 389 21.57 -20.88 -15.85
CA SER A 389 21.73 -20.50 -17.26
C SER A 389 21.12 -19.12 -17.45
N PRO A 390 21.87 -18.10 -17.91
CA PRO A 390 21.44 -16.71 -17.82
C PRO A 390 20.02 -16.66 -18.33
N MET A 391 19.07 -16.42 -17.40
CA MET A 391 17.70 -16.18 -17.77
C MET A 391 17.78 -15.01 -18.77
N PRO A 392 17.12 -15.08 -19.92
CA PRO A 392 17.24 -14.04 -20.93
C PRO A 392 16.78 -12.73 -20.29
N VAL A 393 17.76 -11.88 -19.93
CA VAL A 393 17.58 -10.56 -19.35
C VAL A 393 16.62 -9.82 -20.29
N GLN A 394 15.37 -9.66 -19.88
CA GLN A 394 14.51 -8.73 -20.61
C GLN A 394 15.05 -7.33 -20.29
N PRO A 395 15.24 -6.47 -21.30
CA PRO A 395 15.69 -5.12 -21.03
C PRO A 395 14.63 -4.42 -20.19
N SER A 396 15.04 -3.70 -19.15
CA SER A 396 14.14 -2.83 -18.40
C SER A 396 13.50 -1.78 -19.32
N THR A 397 12.25 -1.43 -19.04
CA THR A 397 11.41 -0.62 -19.95
C THR A 397 10.78 0.58 -19.25
N ILE A 398 10.65 1.68 -19.99
CA ILE A 398 9.90 2.88 -19.61
C ILE A 398 9.04 3.31 -20.81
N SER A 399 7.76 2.96 -20.83
CA SER A 399 6.90 3.23 -21.97
C SER A 399 5.69 4.09 -21.63
N SER A 400 5.29 4.95 -22.56
CA SER A 400 4.05 5.75 -22.49
C SER A 400 3.87 6.49 -21.16
N SER A 401 4.98 6.90 -20.55
CA SER A 401 5.02 7.48 -19.20
C SER A 401 5.43 8.94 -19.24
N LEU A 402 5.08 9.70 -18.20
CA LEU A 402 5.37 11.13 -18.10
C LEU A 402 6.33 11.40 -16.96
N PHE A 403 7.45 12.04 -17.27
CA PHE A 403 8.46 12.49 -16.34
C PHE A 403 8.51 14.02 -16.28
N GLY A 404 8.36 14.58 -15.08
CA GLY A 404 8.45 16.02 -14.85
C GLY A 404 9.85 16.57 -15.14
N GLN A 405 10.87 15.78 -14.86
CA GLN A 405 12.27 16.10 -15.12
C GLN A 405 12.68 15.78 -16.56
N ALA A 406 13.57 16.61 -17.12
CA ALA A 406 14.19 16.34 -18.41
C ALA A 406 15.13 15.13 -18.31
N ALA A 407 15.18 14.30 -19.35
CA ALA A 407 16.10 13.18 -19.44
C ALA A 407 17.54 13.67 -19.60
N THR A 408 18.26 13.88 -18.50
CA THR A 408 19.67 14.32 -18.54
C THR A 408 20.67 13.17 -18.69
N SER A 409 20.25 11.93 -18.42
CA SER A 409 21.08 10.71 -18.59
C SER A 409 20.25 9.43 -18.38
N VAL A 410 19.35 9.09 -19.32
CA VAL A 410 18.76 7.74 -19.33
C VAL A 410 19.77 6.79 -19.97
N ASP A 411 20.01 5.64 -19.36
CA ASP A 411 20.84 4.59 -19.96
C ASP A 411 20.28 4.26 -21.36
N PRO A 412 21.08 4.37 -22.43
CA PRO A 412 20.62 4.05 -23.79
C PRO A 412 20.16 2.60 -23.99
N SER A 413 20.41 1.70 -23.02
CA SER A 413 19.90 0.33 -23.00
C SER A 413 18.41 0.22 -22.61
N ILE A 414 17.84 1.26 -22.00
CA ILE A 414 16.45 1.31 -21.55
C ILE A 414 15.56 1.80 -22.69
N ASP A 415 14.51 1.03 -23.00
CA ASP A 415 13.49 1.47 -23.96
C ASP A 415 12.63 2.57 -23.33
N VAL A 416 12.71 3.78 -23.87
CA VAL A 416 11.92 4.96 -23.43
C VAL A 416 10.76 5.31 -24.37
N THR A 417 10.33 4.36 -25.21
CA THR A 417 9.37 4.62 -26.30
C THR A 417 8.05 5.24 -25.80
N ASN A 418 7.59 6.28 -26.51
CA ASN A 418 6.37 7.03 -26.22
C ASN A 418 6.33 7.74 -24.86
N SER A 419 7.46 7.80 -24.14
CA SER A 419 7.54 8.52 -22.87
C SER A 419 7.89 10.00 -23.09
N LEU A 420 7.30 10.88 -22.26
CA LEU A 420 7.50 12.32 -22.27
C LEU A 420 8.39 12.73 -21.10
N PHE A 421 9.48 13.45 -21.36
CA PHE A 421 10.39 13.96 -20.33
C PHE A 421 10.42 15.49 -20.34
N GLY A 422 10.56 16.08 -19.15
CA GLY A 422 10.68 17.53 -18.97
C GLY A 422 9.37 18.29 -19.17
N ALA A 423 8.24 17.62 -19.06
CA ALA A 423 6.92 18.22 -19.22
C ALA A 423 6.18 18.34 -17.88
N ASP A 424 5.50 19.47 -17.68
CA ASP A 424 4.63 19.64 -16.53
C ASP A 424 3.40 18.72 -16.67
N ALA A 425 3.21 17.84 -15.69
CA ALA A 425 2.08 16.93 -15.61
C ALA A 425 0.74 17.66 -15.41
N GLN A 426 0.76 18.93 -14.97
CA GLN A 426 -0.42 19.77 -14.73
C GLN A 426 -1.44 19.08 -13.80
N LEU A 427 -0.95 18.51 -12.70
CA LEU A 427 -1.76 17.84 -11.71
C LEU A 427 -2.41 18.85 -10.74
N GLY A 428 -3.67 18.61 -10.39
CA GLY A 428 -4.33 19.25 -9.26
C GLY A 428 -3.73 18.82 -7.91
N ALA A 429 -4.20 19.41 -6.81
CA ALA A 429 -3.80 18.99 -5.46
C ALA A 429 -4.26 17.56 -5.15
N LEU A 430 -3.56 16.88 -4.22
CA LEU A 430 -4.03 15.62 -3.65
C LEU A 430 -5.30 15.90 -2.85
N THR A 431 -6.44 15.45 -3.37
CA THR A 431 -7.74 15.75 -2.76
C THR A 431 -8.76 14.66 -3.08
N ASP A 432 -9.95 14.78 -2.49
CA ASP A 432 -11.08 13.93 -2.80
C ASP A 432 -11.63 14.33 -4.17
N ASN A 433 -11.22 13.58 -5.20
CA ASN A 433 -11.76 13.69 -6.56
C ASN A 433 -12.80 12.59 -6.83
N GLY A 434 -13.42 12.03 -5.79
CA GLY A 434 -14.23 10.81 -5.82
C GLY A 434 -13.40 9.54 -5.65
N GLY A 435 -14.08 8.43 -5.39
CA GLY A 435 -13.45 7.14 -5.10
C GLY A 435 -13.22 6.89 -3.61
N ARG A 436 -12.40 5.89 -3.28
CA ARG A 436 -12.10 5.52 -1.88
C ARG A 436 -10.86 6.20 -1.31
N THR A 437 -9.93 6.62 -2.15
CA THR A 437 -8.64 7.18 -1.77
C THR A 437 -8.43 8.55 -2.44
N LEU A 438 -7.57 9.40 -1.85
CA LEU A 438 -7.27 10.71 -2.44
C LEU A 438 -6.42 10.54 -3.71
N THR A 439 -6.64 11.40 -4.70
CA THR A 439 -5.95 11.32 -5.99
C THR A 439 -5.50 12.70 -6.49
N HIS A 440 -4.63 12.71 -7.51
CA HIS A 440 -4.30 13.90 -8.29
C HIS A 440 -5.07 13.88 -9.61
N LEU A 441 -5.98 14.84 -9.83
CA LEU A 441 -6.71 14.96 -11.09
C LEU A 441 -5.88 15.76 -12.10
N PRO A 442 -5.59 15.24 -13.31
CA PRO A 442 -4.96 16.03 -14.36
C PRO A 442 -5.85 17.21 -14.79
N ALA A 443 -5.25 18.36 -15.04
CA ALA A 443 -5.96 19.48 -15.66
C ALA A 443 -6.38 19.12 -17.09
N ALA A 444 -7.42 19.78 -17.61
CA ALA A 444 -7.95 19.51 -18.95
C ALA A 444 -6.95 19.73 -20.11
N THR A 445 -5.84 20.42 -19.85
CA THR A 445 -4.74 20.67 -20.81
C THR A 445 -3.49 19.84 -20.51
N SER A 446 -3.59 18.87 -19.60
CA SER A 446 -2.47 18.04 -19.21
C SER A 446 -1.97 17.19 -20.39
N PRO A 447 -0.65 17.08 -20.59
CA PRO A 447 -0.07 16.15 -21.55
C PRO A 447 -0.24 14.67 -21.14
N ALA A 448 -0.75 14.38 -19.94
CA ALA A 448 -1.07 13.01 -19.51
C ALA A 448 -2.35 12.47 -20.18
N ILE A 449 -3.23 13.34 -20.68
CA ILE A 449 -4.52 12.95 -21.25
C ILE A 449 -4.34 12.19 -22.57
N ASP A 450 -5.02 11.05 -22.71
CA ASP A 450 -5.00 10.15 -23.87
C ASP A 450 -3.59 9.67 -24.29
N ALA A 451 -2.59 9.77 -23.41
CA ALA A 451 -1.18 9.51 -23.71
C ALA A 451 -0.65 8.16 -23.19
N GLY A 452 -1.46 7.41 -22.45
CA GLY A 452 -1.11 6.10 -21.90
C GLY A 452 -1.31 4.95 -22.88
N ASN A 453 -0.85 3.78 -22.47
CA ASN A 453 -0.88 2.55 -23.24
C ASN A 453 -2.07 1.66 -22.86
N ALA A 454 -3.09 1.59 -23.72
CA ALA A 454 -4.25 0.75 -23.47
C ALA A 454 -3.93 -0.76 -23.45
N ALA A 455 -2.79 -1.19 -24.02
CA ALA A 455 -2.40 -2.61 -24.05
C ALA A 455 -1.91 -3.13 -22.69
N THR A 456 -1.47 -2.25 -21.78
CA THR A 456 -0.98 -2.62 -20.45
C THR A 456 -2.05 -2.54 -19.37
N LEU A 457 -3.31 -2.31 -19.76
CA LEU A 457 -4.42 -2.25 -18.81
C LEU A 457 -4.66 -3.58 -18.07
N ALA A 458 -4.15 -4.71 -18.55
CA ALA A 458 -4.24 -6.00 -17.83
C ALA A 458 -5.64 -6.37 -17.29
N GLY A 459 -6.72 -5.91 -17.93
CA GLY A 459 -8.12 -6.13 -17.49
C GLY A 459 -8.71 -5.02 -16.59
N LEU A 460 -7.96 -3.96 -16.30
CA LEU A 460 -8.42 -2.75 -15.63
C LEU A 460 -9.54 -2.09 -16.45
N THR A 461 -10.74 -2.05 -15.88
CA THR A 461 -11.92 -1.39 -16.47
C THR A 461 -12.19 -0.02 -15.86
N THR A 462 -11.65 0.23 -14.67
CA THR A 462 -11.80 1.48 -13.94
C THR A 462 -10.45 2.08 -13.57
N ASP A 463 -10.42 3.39 -13.33
CA ASP A 463 -9.30 4.10 -12.70
C ASP A 463 -9.32 3.93 -11.17
N GLN A 464 -8.36 4.53 -10.47
CA GLN A 464 -8.23 4.43 -9.02
C GLN A 464 -9.51 4.82 -8.25
N ARG A 465 -10.36 5.66 -8.85
CA ARG A 465 -11.58 6.17 -8.22
C ARG A 465 -12.79 5.25 -8.47
N GLY A 466 -12.62 4.21 -9.29
CA GLY A 466 -13.71 3.38 -9.80
C GLY A 466 -14.45 3.98 -11.01
N SER A 467 -13.92 5.05 -11.62
CA SER A 467 -14.50 5.62 -12.86
C SER A 467 -13.97 4.86 -14.08
N ALA A 468 -14.64 4.92 -15.24
CA ALA A 468 -14.19 4.19 -16.43
C ALA A 468 -12.74 4.56 -16.81
N ARG A 469 -11.91 3.56 -17.13
CA ARG A 469 -10.46 3.74 -17.39
C ARG A 469 -10.11 4.16 -18.81
N VAL A 470 -11.05 4.09 -19.75
CA VAL A 470 -10.82 4.47 -21.15
C VAL A 470 -11.96 5.39 -21.56
N VAL A 471 -11.68 6.68 -21.62
CA VAL A 471 -12.63 7.75 -21.94
C VAL A 471 -11.94 8.76 -22.84
N GLY A 472 -12.25 8.72 -24.13
CA GLY A 472 -11.63 9.60 -25.11
C GLY A 472 -10.97 8.83 -26.23
N ALA A 473 -9.80 9.29 -26.64
CA ALA A 473 -9.02 8.67 -27.71
C ALA A 473 -8.08 7.57 -27.21
N GLY A 474 -7.72 7.60 -25.93
CA GLY A 474 -6.81 6.66 -25.28
C GLY A 474 -7.13 6.50 -23.80
N VAL A 475 -6.18 5.94 -23.07
CA VAL A 475 -6.15 5.97 -21.60
C VAL A 475 -5.20 7.08 -21.18
N ASP A 476 -5.47 7.73 -20.07
CA ASP A 476 -4.60 8.71 -19.47
C ASP A 476 -3.41 8.05 -18.77
N VAL A 477 -2.26 8.73 -18.80
CA VAL A 477 -1.09 8.39 -18.00
C VAL A 477 -1.39 8.71 -16.53
N GLY A 478 -0.99 7.84 -15.61
CA GLY A 478 -1.16 8.02 -14.17
C GLY A 478 -2.32 7.20 -13.58
N SER A 479 -2.67 7.47 -12.33
CA SER A 479 -3.70 6.70 -11.59
C SER A 479 -5.15 7.03 -11.95
N VAL A 480 -5.38 8.14 -12.65
CA VAL A 480 -6.71 8.73 -12.88
C VAL A 480 -6.99 8.94 -14.36
N GLU A 481 -8.22 8.66 -14.77
CA GLU A 481 -8.74 8.97 -16.11
C GLU A 481 -9.61 10.23 -16.07
N VAL A 482 -9.29 11.26 -16.85
CA VAL A 482 -10.12 12.47 -16.98
C VAL A 482 -11.43 12.11 -17.68
N GLN A 483 -12.51 12.17 -16.91
CA GLN A 483 -13.84 11.86 -17.44
C GLN A 483 -14.32 12.97 -18.35
N ALA A 484 -15.05 12.60 -19.41
CA ALA A 484 -15.71 13.57 -20.27
C ALA A 484 -16.64 14.47 -19.46
N ILE A 485 -16.59 15.79 -19.70
CA ILE A 485 -17.54 16.73 -19.11
C ILE A 485 -18.92 16.37 -19.67
N VAL A 486 -19.74 15.68 -18.87
CA VAL A 486 -21.13 15.45 -19.21
C VAL A 486 -21.83 16.80 -19.10
N THR A 487 -21.97 17.52 -20.21
CA THR A 487 -22.88 18.66 -20.26
C THR A 487 -24.28 18.05 -20.08
N PRO A 488 -25.09 18.44 -19.07
CA PRO A 488 -26.41 17.87 -18.90
C PRO A 488 -27.20 18.09 -20.20
N ALA A 489 -27.52 16.98 -20.88
CA ALA A 489 -28.35 17.03 -22.07
C ALA A 489 -29.74 17.51 -21.65
N GLY A 490 -30.04 18.79 -21.90
CA GLY A 490 -31.36 19.35 -21.70
C GLY A 490 -31.52 20.38 -20.58
N ALA A 491 -30.55 21.27 -20.35
CA ALA A 491 -30.96 22.60 -19.91
C ALA A 491 -31.85 23.18 -21.02
N PRO A 492 -33.12 23.58 -20.75
CA PRO A 492 -33.95 24.19 -21.77
C PRO A 492 -33.17 25.38 -22.32
N LYS A 493 -33.06 25.44 -23.65
CA LYS A 493 -32.50 26.59 -24.36
C LYS A 493 -33.22 27.81 -23.78
N ALA A 494 -32.56 28.58 -22.92
CA ALA A 494 -33.08 29.86 -22.49
C ALA A 494 -33.11 30.68 -23.77
N GLU A 495 -34.28 30.72 -24.39
CA GLU A 495 -34.60 31.70 -25.38
C GLU A 495 -34.30 33.04 -24.70
N LEU A 496 -33.22 33.67 -25.13
CA LEU A 496 -32.91 35.05 -24.77
C LEU A 496 -34.09 35.86 -25.31
N ALA A 497 -35.14 36.00 -24.51
CA ALA A 497 -36.10 37.05 -24.70
C ALA A 497 -35.27 38.34 -24.70
N GLU A 498 -35.27 39.03 -25.84
CA GLU A 498 -34.70 40.36 -25.98
C GLU A 498 -35.34 41.30 -24.95
N THR A 499 -34.84 41.30 -23.73
CA THR A 499 -34.96 42.43 -22.83
C THR A 499 -33.63 43.14 -22.89
N GLY A 500 -33.59 44.24 -23.66
CA GLY A 500 -32.39 45.02 -23.97
C GLY A 500 -31.70 45.63 -22.75
N MET A 501 -31.06 44.80 -21.94
CA MET A 501 -30.06 45.22 -20.97
C MET A 501 -28.69 45.05 -21.60
N ASP A 502 -27.96 46.17 -21.71
CA ASP A 502 -26.60 46.19 -22.20
C ASP A 502 -25.64 45.40 -21.30
N ALA A 503 -24.43 45.17 -21.80
CA ALA A 503 -23.38 44.39 -21.13
C ALA A 503 -23.00 44.91 -19.73
N SER A 504 -23.42 46.12 -19.34
CA SER A 504 -23.19 46.67 -18.00
C SER A 504 -24.20 46.13 -16.97
N GLY A 505 -25.40 45.74 -17.39
CA GLY A 505 -26.40 45.10 -16.52
C GLY A 505 -26.03 43.67 -16.11
N ILE A 506 -25.39 42.92 -17.02
CA ILE A 506 -24.96 41.53 -16.77
C ILE A 506 -23.81 41.49 -15.76
N LEU A 507 -22.87 42.43 -15.84
CA LEU A 507 -21.73 42.50 -14.92
C LEU A 507 -22.16 42.83 -13.48
N LEU A 508 -23.20 43.66 -13.33
CA LEU A 508 -23.78 44.01 -12.02
C LEU A 508 -24.56 42.86 -11.38
N ALA A 509 -25.25 42.03 -12.18
CA ALA A 509 -25.97 40.86 -11.69
C ALA A 509 -25.01 39.75 -11.21
N VAL A 510 -23.91 39.51 -11.94
CA VAL A 510 -22.86 38.56 -11.53
C VAL A 510 -22.11 39.07 -10.28
N GLY A 511 -21.87 40.39 -10.19
CA GLY A 511 -21.29 41.01 -8.99
C GLY A 511 -22.17 40.87 -7.74
N ALA A 512 -23.50 41.02 -7.87
CA ALA A 512 -24.44 40.88 -6.76
C ALA A 512 -24.56 39.43 -6.26
N LEU A 513 -24.48 38.44 -7.17
CA LEU A 513 -24.48 37.01 -6.82
C LEU A 513 -23.19 36.58 -6.10
N MET A 514 -22.03 37.11 -6.49
CA MET A 514 -20.76 36.88 -5.80
C MET A 514 -20.76 37.48 -4.39
N LEU A 515 -21.32 38.69 -4.21
CA LEU A 515 -21.44 39.33 -2.90
C LEU A 515 -22.43 38.62 -1.97
N ALA A 516 -23.52 38.05 -2.49
CA ALA A 516 -24.46 37.24 -1.71
C ALA A 516 -23.82 35.91 -1.24
N GLY A 517 -22.96 35.29 -2.07
CA GLY A 517 -22.20 34.10 -1.70
C GLY A 517 -21.19 34.33 -0.58
N ILE A 518 -20.49 35.46 -0.59
CA ILE A 518 -19.54 35.84 0.46
C ILE A 518 -20.25 36.17 1.78
N ALA A 519 -21.43 36.82 1.73
CA ALA A 519 -22.23 37.10 2.92
C ALA A 519 -22.78 35.81 3.57
N ALA A 520 -23.18 34.80 2.78
CA ALA A 520 -23.63 33.50 3.29
C ALA A 520 -22.50 32.70 3.99
N LEU A 521 -21.27 32.80 3.49
CA LEU A 521 -20.09 32.18 4.11
C LEU A 521 -19.69 32.87 5.44
N GLY A 522 -19.83 34.19 5.51
CA GLY A 522 -19.56 34.98 6.73
C GLY A 522 -20.54 34.72 7.88
N VAL A 523 -21.82 34.43 7.57
CA VAL A 523 -22.85 34.14 8.59
C VAL A 523 -22.71 32.72 9.16
N ARG A 524 -22.25 31.74 8.38
CA ARG A 524 -21.96 30.37 8.88
C ARG A 524 -20.79 30.34 9.86
N ARG A 525 -19.73 31.12 9.65
CA ARG A 525 -18.58 31.17 10.58
C ARG A 525 -18.89 31.83 11.93
N ARG A 526 -19.87 32.74 12.02
CA ARG A 526 -20.23 33.38 13.32
C ARG A 526 -21.16 32.54 14.20
N ARG A 527 -21.85 31.53 13.68
CA ARG A 527 -22.68 30.62 14.50
C ARG A 527 -21.88 29.51 15.18
N ALA A 528 -20.67 29.19 14.71
CA ALA A 528 -19.79 28.17 15.29
C ALA A 528 -18.89 28.68 16.45
N HIS A 529 -19.02 29.94 16.86
CA HIS A 529 -18.27 30.54 18.00
C HIS A 529 -19.18 31.11 19.09
N SER A 530 -20.46 30.70 19.12
CA SER A 530 -21.43 31.13 20.13
C SER A 530 -22.09 29.96 20.87
N GLN A 531 -21.61 28.73 20.69
CA GLN A 531 -21.96 27.59 21.53
C GLN A 531 -20.72 26.75 21.83
N ALA A 532 -19.90 27.30 22.73
CA ALA A 532 -19.05 26.60 23.69
C ALA A 532 -18.73 27.63 24.79
#